data_AF-S2Y0L6-F1
#
_entry.id   AF-S2Y0L6-F1
#
_cell.length_a   1.000
_cell.length_b   1.000
_cell.length_c   1.000
_cell.angle_alpha   90.00
_cell.angle_beta   90.00
_cell.angle_gamma   90.00
#
_symmetry.space_group_name_H-M   'P 1'
#
loop_
_entity.id
_entity.type
_entity.pdbx_description
1 polymer ?
#
loop_
_entity_poly.entity_id
_entity_poly.type
_entity_poly.pdbx_seq_one_letter_code
_entity_poly.pdbx_strand_id
1 'polypeptide(L)'
;MPDHVATEFREHETEVRPDEPFTVTRSEDGRWYTVKGYCPTCRVDTVFRVSYGVLGPPKRLWGRGRRAPEPLTGDIPVYCQCGYPHAERPPESPDTGCGAFWDVPVPPPEPGAAP
;
A
#
# COMPACT_ATOMS: atom_id res chain seq x y z
N MET A 1 11.06 -42.55 -11.18
CA MET A 1 9.88 -41.73 -10.88
C MET A 1 10.17 -41.08 -9.53
N PRO A 2 10.24 -39.76 -9.42
CA PRO A 2 10.40 -39.12 -8.11
C PRO A 2 9.17 -39.43 -7.24
N ASP A 3 9.39 -39.78 -5.98
CA ASP A 3 8.31 -39.94 -5.01
C ASP A 3 7.71 -38.56 -4.71
N HIS A 4 6.43 -38.40 -5.02
CA HIS A 4 5.68 -37.19 -4.69
C HIS A 4 5.12 -37.33 -3.26
N VAL A 5 5.69 -36.59 -2.32
CA VAL A 5 5.20 -36.51 -0.95
C VAL A 5 3.98 -35.59 -0.91
N ALA A 6 2.85 -36.10 -0.42
CA ALA A 6 1.64 -35.29 -0.25
C ALA A 6 1.88 -34.18 0.79
N THR A 7 1.57 -32.95 0.41
CA THR A 7 1.54 -31.82 1.36
C THR A 7 0.18 -31.79 2.02
N GLU A 8 0.16 -31.73 3.35
CA GLU A 8 -1.10 -31.54 4.09
C GLU A 8 -1.68 -30.17 3.75
N PHE A 9 -2.89 -30.18 3.19
CA PHE A 9 -3.62 -28.96 2.92
C PHE A 9 -4.36 -28.52 4.18
N ARG A 10 -4.18 -27.26 4.57
CA ARG A 10 -4.95 -26.64 5.64
C ARG A 10 -5.47 -25.30 5.17
N GLU A 11 -6.78 -25.14 5.25
CA GLU A 11 -7.43 -23.84 5.07
C GLU A 11 -7.15 -23.00 6.31
N HIS A 12 -6.62 -21.80 6.09
CA HIS A 12 -6.48 -20.79 7.11
C HIS A 12 -7.49 -19.69 6.81
N GLU A 13 -8.55 -19.62 7.62
CA GLU A 13 -9.47 -18.50 7.57
C GLU A 13 -8.79 -17.32 8.29
N THR A 14 -8.30 -16.35 7.50
CA THR A 14 -7.81 -15.10 8.06
C THR A 14 -9.01 -14.33 8.59
N GLU A 15 -9.00 -14.00 9.89
CA GLU A 15 -10.04 -13.16 10.49
C GLU A 15 -10.11 -11.82 9.76
N VAL A 16 -11.17 -11.60 8.99
CA VAL A 16 -11.42 -10.34 8.30
C VAL A 16 -12.06 -9.38 9.30
N ARG A 17 -11.37 -8.27 9.59
CA ARG A 17 -11.88 -7.18 10.43
C ARG A 17 -12.24 -6.00 9.54
N PRO A 18 -13.46 -5.96 8.97
CA PRO A 18 -13.83 -4.96 7.97
C PRO A 18 -13.84 -3.53 8.52
N ASP A 19 -13.93 -3.38 9.84
CA ASP A 19 -13.93 -2.08 10.53
C ASP A 19 -12.53 -1.66 10.99
N GLU A 20 -11.50 -2.47 10.71
CA GLU A 20 -10.12 -2.11 11.06
C GLU A 20 -9.63 -1.00 10.11
N PRO A 21 -9.13 0.13 10.66
CA PRO A 21 -8.67 1.23 9.83
C PRO A 21 -7.42 0.83 9.02
N PHE A 22 -7.25 1.49 7.88
CA PHE A 22 -6.02 1.35 7.10
C PHE A 22 -4.81 1.84 7.92
N THR A 23 -3.72 1.10 7.81
CA THR A 23 -2.44 1.47 8.39
C THR A 23 -1.53 2.01 7.29
N VAL A 24 -0.87 3.13 7.57
CA VAL A 24 0.10 3.74 6.65
C VAL A 24 1.46 3.77 7.33
N THR A 25 2.44 3.11 6.72
CA THR A 25 3.81 3.07 7.21
C THR A 25 4.75 3.74 6.21
N ARG A 26 5.53 4.71 6.71
CA ARG A 26 6.60 5.35 5.95
C ARG A 26 7.89 4.52 6.05
N SER A 27 8.62 4.35 4.96
CA SER A 27 9.94 3.73 4.99
C SER A 27 10.97 4.60 5.71
N GLU A 28 12.01 3.98 6.24
CA GLU A 28 13.11 4.67 6.95
C GLU A 28 13.82 5.71 6.08
N ASP A 29 13.99 5.44 4.78
CA ASP A 29 14.57 6.39 3.83
C ASP A 29 13.61 7.51 3.41
N GLY A 30 12.35 7.45 3.88
CA GLY A 30 11.29 8.41 3.63
C GLY A 30 10.75 8.42 2.20
N ARG A 31 11.16 7.46 1.36
CA ARG A 31 10.86 7.43 -0.09
C ARG A 31 9.67 6.55 -0.46
N TRP A 32 9.15 5.77 0.48
CA TRP A 32 8.03 4.88 0.26
C TRP A 32 7.00 5.01 1.37
N TYR A 33 5.74 4.87 0.98
CA TYR A 33 4.62 4.65 1.88
C TYR A 33 3.99 3.31 1.54
N THR A 34 3.69 2.53 2.56
CA THR A 34 2.96 1.27 2.46
C THR A 34 1.64 1.43 3.19
N VAL A 35 0.55 1.28 2.47
CA VAL A 35 -0.81 1.26 2.99
C VAL A 35 -1.26 -0.19 3.10
N LYS A 36 -1.75 -0.61 4.27
CA LYS A 36 -2.32 -1.95 4.48
C LYS A 36 -3.71 -1.84 5.09
N GLY A 37 -4.62 -2.71 4.67
CA GLY A 37 -5.96 -2.82 5.24
C GLY A 37 -6.82 -3.75 4.39
N TYR A 38 -8.14 -3.66 4.55
CA TYR A 38 -9.09 -4.48 3.82
C TYR A 38 -9.85 -3.66 2.79
N CYS A 39 -10.06 -4.20 1.59
CA CYS A 39 -10.95 -3.56 0.64
C CYS A 39 -12.37 -3.45 1.24
N PRO A 40 -13.00 -2.26 1.28
CA PRO A 40 -14.33 -2.11 1.86
C PRO A 40 -15.42 -2.89 1.13
N THR A 41 -15.16 -3.27 -0.13
CA THR A 41 -16.10 -4.03 -0.97
C THR A 41 -15.90 -5.54 -0.87
N CYS A 42 -14.71 -6.05 -1.21
CA CYS A 42 -14.45 -7.50 -1.26
C CYS A 42 -13.87 -8.06 0.05
N ARG A 43 -13.47 -7.18 0.98
CA ARG A 43 -12.88 -7.52 2.29
C ARG A 43 -11.61 -8.37 2.26
N VAL A 44 -10.98 -8.48 1.10
CA VAL A 44 -9.65 -9.08 0.94
C VAL A 44 -8.61 -8.08 1.44
N ASP A 45 -7.52 -8.59 2.00
CA ASP A 45 -6.37 -7.77 2.37
C ASP A 45 -5.78 -7.09 1.14
N THR A 46 -5.30 -5.87 1.33
CA THR A 46 -4.64 -5.09 0.29
C THR A 46 -3.39 -4.45 0.84
N VAL A 47 -2.34 -4.41 0.00
CA VAL A 47 -1.07 -3.76 0.29
C VAL A 47 -0.74 -2.86 -0.87
N PHE A 48 -0.84 -1.54 -0.64
CA PHE A 48 -0.55 -0.54 -1.66
C PHE A 48 0.76 0.16 -1.34
N ARG A 49 1.71 0.16 -2.29
CA ARG A 49 3.02 0.81 -2.11
C ARG A 49 3.18 1.97 -3.09
N VAL A 50 3.37 3.17 -2.55
CA VAL A 50 3.60 4.38 -3.35
C VAL A 50 4.97 4.97 -3.06
N SER A 51 5.67 5.39 -4.11
CA SER A 51 6.95 6.08 -4.01
C SER A 51 6.74 7.59 -3.89
N TYR A 52 7.48 8.26 -3.02
CA TYR A 52 7.40 9.71 -2.82
C TYR A 52 8.78 10.36 -2.79
N GLY A 53 8.92 11.56 -3.36
CA GLY A 53 10.17 12.33 -3.33
C GLY A 53 11.36 11.68 -4.04
N VAL A 54 11.11 10.72 -4.94
CA VAL A 54 12.15 9.93 -5.62
C VAL A 54 13.13 10.81 -6.42
N LEU A 55 12.60 11.85 -7.08
CA LEU A 55 13.40 12.74 -7.94
C LEU A 55 14.17 13.83 -7.16
N GLY A 56 13.93 13.98 -5.86
CA GLY A 56 14.49 15.07 -5.07
C GLY A 56 14.04 16.46 -5.55
N PRO A 57 14.43 17.54 -4.85
CA PRO A 57 14.15 18.89 -5.32
C PRO A 57 14.91 19.17 -6.64
N PRO A 58 14.25 19.74 -7.67
CA PRO A 58 14.90 20.07 -8.93
C PRO A 58 16.02 21.10 -8.68
N LYS A 59 17.27 20.69 -8.91
CA LYS A 59 18.50 21.51 -8.97
C LYS A 59 18.68 22.52 -7.82
N ARG A 60 19.09 22.05 -6.64
CA ARG A 60 19.99 22.86 -5.79
C ARG A 60 21.43 22.40 -6.00
N LEU A 61 22.15 23.22 -6.75
CA LEU A 61 23.60 23.16 -6.85
C LEU A 61 24.21 23.17 -5.46
N TRP A 62 25.10 22.21 -5.24
CA TRP A 62 26.11 22.18 -4.20
C TRP A 62 25.61 21.99 -2.75
N GLY A 63 25.86 20.78 -2.26
CA GLY A 63 26.15 20.55 -0.84
C GLY A 63 24.94 20.41 0.06
N ARG A 64 24.33 19.22 0.05
CA ARG A 64 23.85 18.51 1.25
C ARG A 64 23.45 17.11 0.82
N GLY A 65 23.79 16.11 1.64
CA GLY A 65 23.67 14.69 1.32
C GLY A 65 22.25 14.26 0.96
N ARG A 66 22.09 12.97 0.65
CA ARG A 66 20.82 12.29 0.33
C ARG A 66 19.83 12.42 1.51
N ARG A 67 19.25 13.61 1.71
CA ARG A 67 18.28 13.86 2.77
C ARG A 67 16.99 13.13 2.41
N ALA A 68 16.36 12.53 3.41
CA ALA A 68 15.04 11.95 3.24
C ALA A 68 14.08 13.02 2.70
N PRO A 69 13.14 12.67 1.80
CA PRO A 69 12.10 13.60 1.36
C PRO A 69 11.34 14.19 2.55
N GLU A 70 10.70 15.33 2.35
CA GLU A 70 9.68 15.78 3.31
C GLU A 70 8.55 14.73 3.40
N PRO A 71 7.86 14.61 4.55
CA PRO A 71 6.71 13.71 4.64
C PRO A 71 5.60 14.14 3.67
N LEU A 72 4.99 13.18 2.98
CA LEU A 72 3.73 13.37 2.27
C LEU A 72 2.65 13.85 3.26
N THR A 73 1.78 14.73 2.80
CA THR A 73 0.62 15.23 3.56
C THR A 73 -0.66 15.03 2.73
N GLY A 74 -1.81 15.01 3.39
CA GLY A 74 -3.09 14.71 2.75
C GLY A 74 -3.35 13.21 2.68
N ASP A 75 -3.86 12.75 1.54
CA ASP A 75 -4.33 11.38 1.34
C ASP A 75 -3.52 10.64 0.26
N ILE A 76 -3.43 9.32 0.40
CA ILE A 76 -2.95 8.40 -0.64
C ILE A 76 -4.17 7.79 -1.32
N PRO A 77 -4.39 8.04 -2.62
CA PRO A 77 -5.43 7.34 -3.37
C PRO A 77 -5.02 5.89 -3.55
N VAL A 78 -5.89 4.99 -3.13
CA VAL A 78 -5.71 3.54 -3.24
C VAL A 78 -6.90 2.92 -3.98
N TYR A 79 -6.67 1.74 -4.54
CA TYR A 79 -7.70 0.97 -5.23
C TYR A 79 -7.54 -0.52 -4.91
N CYS A 80 -8.58 -1.29 -5.18
CA CYS A 80 -8.58 -2.72 -4.91
C CYS A 80 -7.61 -3.48 -5.83
N GLN A 81 -6.69 -4.23 -5.23
CA GLN A 81 -5.71 -5.09 -5.92
C GLN A 81 -5.86 -6.57 -5.52
N CYS A 82 -7.07 -7.03 -5.16
CA CYS A 82 -7.29 -8.38 -4.63
C CYS A 82 -6.96 -9.52 -5.61
N GLY A 83 -6.81 -9.25 -6.90
CA GLY A 83 -6.41 -10.27 -7.88
C GLY A 83 -7.54 -11.19 -8.36
N TYR A 84 -8.71 -11.15 -7.73
CA TYR A 84 -9.84 -12.04 -8.04
C TYR A 84 -10.76 -11.47 -9.12
N PRO A 85 -11.31 -12.30 -10.03
CA PRO A 85 -12.25 -11.83 -11.03
C PRO A 85 -13.54 -11.31 -10.40
N HIS A 86 -13.94 -10.11 -10.79
CA HIS A 86 -15.18 -9.47 -10.38
C HIS A 86 -16.10 -9.24 -11.58
N ALA A 87 -17.35 -9.71 -11.48
CA ALA A 87 -18.33 -9.59 -12.56
C ALA A 87 -18.69 -8.13 -12.84
N GLU A 88 -18.79 -7.29 -11.80
CA GLU A 88 -19.11 -5.87 -11.95
C GLU A 88 -17.87 -4.98 -12.18
N ARG A 89 -16.67 -5.55 -12.39
CA ARG A 89 -15.44 -4.75 -12.56
C ARG A 89 -15.53 -3.86 -13.81
N PRO A 90 -15.33 -2.54 -13.69
CA PRO A 90 -15.23 -1.67 -14.85
C PRO A 90 -14.03 -2.05 -15.74
N PRO A 91 -14.18 -2.08 -17.07
CA PRO A 91 -13.10 -2.50 -17.99
C PRO A 91 -11.85 -1.60 -17.91
N GLU A 92 -12.02 -0.34 -17.55
CA GLU A 92 -10.96 0.65 -17.34
C GLU A 92 -10.18 0.48 -16.03
N SER A 93 -10.62 -0.42 -15.13
CA SER A 93 -9.94 -0.63 -13.85
C SER A 93 -8.50 -1.10 -14.11
N PRO A 94 -7.50 -0.43 -13.52
CA PRO A 94 -6.09 -0.68 -13.83
C PRO A 94 -5.61 -2.06 -13.39
N ASP A 95 -6.33 -2.71 -12.47
CA ASP A 95 -5.98 -4.01 -11.90
C ASP A 95 -7.14 -5.01 -11.97
N THR A 96 -6.83 -6.28 -11.70
CA THR A 96 -7.78 -7.38 -11.68
C THR A 96 -8.71 -7.39 -10.46
N GLY A 97 -8.59 -6.43 -9.53
CA GLY A 97 -9.46 -6.31 -8.36
C GLY A 97 -10.88 -5.80 -8.67
N CYS A 98 -11.67 -5.52 -7.64
CA CYS A 98 -13.09 -5.12 -7.81
C CYS A 98 -13.34 -3.72 -8.40
N GLY A 99 -12.28 -2.93 -8.63
CA GLY A 99 -12.39 -1.58 -9.16
C GLY A 99 -12.75 -0.49 -8.14
N ALA A 100 -12.98 -0.85 -6.87
CA ALA A 100 -13.20 0.13 -5.82
C ALA A 100 -11.94 0.99 -5.57
N PHE A 101 -12.15 2.29 -5.32
CA PHE A 101 -11.11 3.27 -5.00
C PHE A 101 -11.51 4.07 -3.76
N TRP A 102 -10.53 4.50 -2.98
CA TRP A 102 -10.74 5.33 -1.79
C TRP A 102 -9.46 6.08 -1.42
N ASP A 103 -9.61 7.11 -0.60
CA ASP A 103 -8.51 7.94 -0.09
C ASP A 103 -8.14 7.48 1.32
N VAL A 104 -6.85 7.24 1.56
CA VAL A 104 -6.34 6.88 2.89
C VAL A 104 -5.50 8.02 3.45
N PRO A 105 -5.85 8.56 4.63
CA PRO A 105 -5.13 9.69 5.21
C PRO A 105 -3.71 9.29 5.61
N VAL A 106 -2.75 10.14 5.24
CA VAL A 106 -1.37 10.01 5.71
C VAL A 106 -1.29 10.50 7.15
N PRO A 107 -0.80 9.68 8.09
CA PRO A 107 -0.65 10.11 9.47
C PRO A 107 0.31 11.30 9.55
N PRO A 108 0.05 12.26 10.46
CA PRO A 108 0.95 13.39 10.64
C PRO A 108 2.35 12.87 11.02
N PRO A 109 3.42 13.55 10.59
CA PRO A 109 4.77 13.18 10.99
C PRO A 109 4.87 13.24 12.52
N GLU A 110 5.49 12.23 13.13
CA GLU A 110 5.69 12.22 14.58
C GLU A 110 6.45 13.47 15.02
N PRO A 111 6.00 14.18 16.08
CA PRO A 111 6.68 15.35 16.60
C PRO A 111 8.06 14.95 17.12
N GLY A 112 9.11 15.26 16.37
CA GLY A 112 10.50 14.92 16.68
C GLY A 112 11.28 14.27 15.54
N ALA A 113 10.61 13.86 14.46
CA ALA A 113 11.25 13.46 13.22
C ALA A 113 11.81 14.69 12.46
N ALA A 114 12.76 15.40 13.06
CA ALA A 114 13.56 16.39 12.37
C ALA A 114 14.63 15.68 11.53
N PRO A 115 14.89 16.16 10.30
CA PRO A 115 15.80 15.53 9.33
C PRO A 115 17.28 15.83 9.56
#